data_AF-A0A0M1J1I7-F1
#
_entry.id   AF-A0A0M1J1I7-F1
#
_cell.length_a   1.000
_cell.length_b   1.000
_cell.length_c   1.000
_cell.angle_alpha   90.00
_cell.angle_beta   90.00
_cell.angle_gamma   90.00
#
_symmetry.space_group_name_H-M   'P 1'
#
loop_
_entity.id
_entity.type
_entity.pdbx_description
1 polymer ?
#
loop_
_entity_poly.entity_id
_entity_poly.type
_entity_poly.pdbx_seq_one_letter_code
_entity_poly.pdbx_strand_id
1 'polypeptide(L)'
;MALIGITLICIAGINLGVLTAKYKNYKYLLPIFPNGVHKGFFICVIEVLGLYGCVAIAYPYFQGIRDKKSALKGATIGLIIVIQMIIVSVTGVIATFGINRAVTLAYPKLMQTQLVSYSGFLESGEFFVMLQMLAGWFVKYTLTFQALLYLLKHFRIENKKQRVTIFVLNIIVMIICLFMAKNTYKLLYILKFYPYIYLVSFIIIPFIIFTIALIKNKIKGSPCKSKRD
;
A
#
# COMPACT_ATOMS: atom_id res chain seq x y z
N MET A 1 -10.79 -4.72 -15.99
CA MET A 1 -11.28 -4.78 -14.60
C MET A 1 -10.50 -3.88 -13.65
N ALA A 2 -9.19 -4.09 -13.44
CA ALA A 2 -8.41 -3.24 -12.51
C ALA A 2 -8.43 -1.74 -12.85
N LEU A 3 -8.35 -1.39 -14.15
CA LEU A 3 -8.38 0.01 -14.59
C LEU A 3 -9.71 0.71 -14.26
N ILE A 4 -10.84 0.01 -14.48
CA ILE A 4 -12.19 0.49 -14.15
C ILE A 4 -12.35 0.68 -12.64
N GLY A 5 -11.80 -0.26 -11.86
CA GLY A 5 -11.78 -0.15 -10.39
C GLY A 5 -11.02 1.08 -9.93
N ILE A 6 -9.83 1.34 -10.48
CA ILE A 6 -9.01 2.51 -10.14
C ILE A 6 -9.73 3.81 -10.52
N THR A 7 -10.37 3.88 -11.69
CA THR A 7 -11.12 5.09 -12.08
C THR A 7 -12.29 5.38 -11.15
N LEU A 8 -13.04 4.35 -10.72
CA LEU A 8 -14.13 4.50 -9.76
C LEU A 8 -13.64 4.97 -8.39
N ILE A 9 -12.52 4.42 -7.91
CA ILE A 9 -11.86 4.82 -6.66
C ILE A 9 -11.46 6.30 -6.72
N CYS A 10 -10.88 6.76 -7.84
CA CYS A 10 -10.50 8.16 -8.01
C CYS A 10 -11.69 9.10 -7.99
N ILE A 11 -12.78 8.77 -8.70
CA ILE A 11 -14.01 9.57 -8.73
C ILE A 11 -14.61 9.68 -7.32
N ALA A 12 -14.72 8.55 -6.61
CA ALA A 12 -15.22 8.52 -5.24
C ALA A 12 -14.36 9.39 -4.30
N GLY A 13 -13.03 9.30 -4.42
CA GLY A 13 -12.10 10.09 -3.62
C GLY A 13 -12.18 11.59 -3.87
N ILE A 14 -12.32 12.01 -5.13
CA ILE A 14 -12.46 13.44 -5.50
C ILE A 14 -13.77 14.00 -4.94
N ASN A 15 -14.89 13.30 -5.16
CA ASN A 15 -16.19 13.71 -4.62
C ASN A 15 -16.12 13.88 -3.09
N LEU A 16 -15.54 12.90 -2.41
CA LEU A 16 -15.37 12.97 -0.96
C LEU A 16 -14.49 14.14 -0.51
N GLY A 17 -13.43 14.44 -1.27
CA GLY A 17 -12.56 15.58 -1.02
C GLY A 17 -13.31 16.91 -1.05
N VAL A 18 -14.25 17.05 -1.99
CA VAL A 18 -15.12 18.22 -2.14
C VAL A 18 -16.13 18.30 -1.00
N LEU A 19 -16.84 17.20 -0.71
CA LEU A 19 -17.88 17.18 0.34
C LEU A 19 -17.30 17.46 1.74
N THR A 20 -16.05 17.04 2.00
CA THR A 20 -15.37 17.27 3.28
C THR A 20 -14.70 18.63 3.39
N ALA A 21 -14.65 19.44 2.33
CA ALA A 21 -13.91 20.70 2.32
C ALA A 21 -14.44 21.72 3.36
N LYS A 22 -15.76 21.77 3.56
CA LYS A 22 -16.42 22.68 4.52
C LYS A 22 -16.01 22.45 5.97
N TYR A 23 -15.58 21.22 6.30
CA TYR A 23 -15.25 20.80 7.67
C TYR A 23 -13.75 20.90 7.99
N LYS A 24 -12.94 21.52 7.12
CA LYS A 24 -11.48 21.64 7.30
C LYS A 24 -11.13 23.03 7.83
N ASN A 25 -10.57 23.07 9.04
CA ASN A 25 -9.97 24.26 9.60
C ASN A 25 -8.43 24.13 9.57
N TYR A 26 -7.80 24.80 8.61
CA TYR A 26 -6.35 24.73 8.40
C TYR A 26 -5.52 25.34 9.54
N LYS A 27 -6.14 26.08 10.49
CA LYS A 27 -5.44 26.57 11.69
C LYS A 27 -4.87 25.41 12.52
N TYR A 28 -5.50 24.24 12.49
CA TYR A 28 -5.03 23.06 13.23
C TYR A 28 -3.76 22.43 12.66
N LEU A 29 -3.29 22.83 11.48
CA LEU A 29 -2.02 22.37 10.91
C LEU A 29 -0.82 23.14 11.47
N LEU A 30 -1.07 24.29 12.11
CA LEU A 30 -0.05 25.14 12.69
C LEU A 30 -0.02 24.95 14.21
N PRO A 31 1.16 25.03 14.85
CA PRO A 31 2.50 25.13 14.26
C PRO A 31 2.99 23.78 13.69
N ILE A 32 3.82 23.85 12.62
CA ILE A 32 4.48 22.68 12.05
C ILE A 32 5.75 22.40 12.87
N PHE A 33 5.92 21.17 13.36
CA PHE A 33 7.04 20.76 14.22
C PHE A 33 7.26 21.63 15.48
N PRO A 34 6.25 21.78 16.37
CA PRO A 34 6.41 22.56 17.60
C PRO A 34 7.56 22.08 18.48
N ASN A 35 7.80 20.76 18.49
CA ASN A 35 8.83 20.10 19.29
C ASN A 35 10.06 19.67 18.47
N GLY A 36 10.23 20.20 17.25
CA GLY A 36 11.30 19.81 16.33
C GLY A 36 11.21 18.35 15.84
N VAL A 37 12.35 17.83 15.38
CA VAL A 37 12.47 16.44 14.89
C VAL A 37 12.82 15.53 16.06
N HIS A 38 11.84 14.72 16.49
CA HIS A 38 12.03 13.74 17.57
C HIS A 38 12.09 12.31 17.04
N LYS A 39 12.41 11.33 17.90
CA LYS A 39 12.52 9.90 17.56
C LYS A 39 11.25 9.37 16.87
N GLY A 40 10.07 9.86 17.29
CA GLY A 40 8.79 9.52 16.65
C GLY A 40 8.73 9.84 15.16
N PHE A 41 9.39 10.91 14.70
CA PHE A 41 9.46 11.25 13.28
C PHE A 41 10.19 10.16 12.48
N PHE A 42 11.35 9.71 12.95
CA PHE A 42 12.10 8.64 12.28
C PHE A 42 11.33 7.31 12.27
N ILE A 43 10.64 6.98 13.36
CA ILE A 43 9.78 5.80 13.44
C ILE A 43 8.66 5.89 12.39
N CYS A 44 7.97 7.03 12.30
CA CYS A 44 6.94 7.24 11.28
C CYS A 44 7.48 7.12 9.84
N VAL A 45 8.69 7.66 9.56
CA VAL A 45 9.33 7.52 8.24
C VAL A 45 9.58 6.04 7.92
N ILE A 46 10.08 5.26 8.88
CA ILE A 46 10.31 3.82 8.72
C ILE A 46 8.99 3.08 8.48
N GLU A 47 7.94 3.39 9.24
CA GLU A 47 6.62 2.78 9.09
C GLU A 47 6.01 3.07 7.71
N VAL A 48 6.05 4.33 7.26
CA VAL A 48 5.58 4.74 5.94
C VAL A 48 6.37 4.01 4.85
N LEU A 49 7.69 3.97 4.96
CA LEU A 49 8.54 3.24 4.01
C LEU A 49 8.17 1.75 3.95
N GLY A 50 7.91 1.12 5.10
CA GLY A 50 7.43 -0.25 5.18
C GLY A 50 6.10 -0.46 4.43
N LEU A 51 5.10 0.36 4.73
CA LEU A 51 3.79 0.28 4.08
C LEU A 51 3.86 0.47 2.56
N TYR A 52 4.73 1.36 2.07
CA TYR A 52 4.94 1.58 0.63
C TYR A 52 5.85 0.54 -0.04
N GLY A 53 6.49 -0.33 0.73
CA GLY A 53 7.23 -1.48 0.21
C GLY A 53 6.39 -2.41 -0.69
N CYS A 54 5.06 -2.38 -0.55
CA CYS A 54 4.12 -3.10 -1.42
C CYS A 54 4.33 -2.85 -2.93
N VAL A 55 4.93 -1.71 -3.32
CA VAL A 55 5.24 -1.41 -4.72
C VAL A 55 6.09 -2.51 -5.37
N ALA A 56 6.86 -3.26 -4.57
CA ALA A 56 7.62 -4.41 -5.04
C ALA A 56 6.77 -5.52 -5.69
N ILE A 57 5.47 -5.59 -5.37
CA ILE A 57 4.54 -6.55 -5.99
C ILE A 57 4.36 -6.25 -7.49
N ALA A 58 4.63 -5.01 -7.94
CA ALA A 58 4.61 -4.65 -9.34
C ALA A 58 5.82 -5.22 -10.13
N TYR A 59 6.91 -5.61 -9.48
CA TYR A 59 8.15 -6.03 -10.15
C TYR A 59 7.99 -7.18 -11.15
N PRO A 60 7.26 -8.28 -10.86
CA PRO A 60 7.06 -9.36 -11.83
C PRO A 60 6.45 -8.89 -13.16
N TYR A 61 5.63 -7.85 -13.13
CA TYR A 61 4.98 -7.31 -14.32
C TYR A 61 5.94 -6.53 -15.23
N PHE A 62 6.98 -5.92 -14.67
CA PHE A 62 7.97 -5.19 -15.46
C PHE A 62 8.79 -6.10 -16.39
N GLN A 63 8.88 -7.40 -16.11
CA GLN A 63 9.61 -8.34 -16.96
C GLN A 63 8.96 -8.52 -18.34
N GLY A 64 7.64 -8.32 -18.45
CA GLY A 64 6.89 -8.50 -19.70
C GLY A 64 6.78 -7.24 -20.58
N ILE A 65 7.33 -6.10 -20.16
CA ILE A 65 7.14 -4.83 -20.87
C ILE A 65 8.25 -4.59 -21.89
N ARG A 66 7.85 -4.40 -23.16
CA ARG A 66 8.79 -4.13 -24.28
C ARG A 66 9.51 -2.79 -24.14
N ASP A 67 8.80 -1.73 -23.73
CA ASP A 67 9.37 -0.41 -23.49
C ASP A 67 9.52 -0.10 -21.99
N LYS A 68 10.71 -0.40 -21.47
CA LYS A 68 11.07 -0.16 -20.06
C LYS A 68 11.07 1.33 -19.71
N LYS A 69 11.38 2.23 -20.65
CA LYS A 69 11.46 3.68 -20.38
C LYS A 69 10.06 4.26 -20.16
N SER A 70 9.11 3.93 -21.02
CA SER A 70 7.71 4.35 -20.85
C SER A 70 7.10 3.77 -19.57
N ALA A 71 7.38 2.50 -19.26
CA ALA A 71 6.91 1.87 -18.03
C ALA A 71 7.44 2.55 -16.77
N LEU A 72 8.74 2.90 -16.73
CA LEU A 72 9.34 3.63 -15.63
C LEU A 72 8.71 5.01 -15.46
N LYS A 73 8.50 5.76 -16.57
CA LYS A 73 7.80 7.05 -16.52
C LYS A 73 6.40 6.91 -15.91
N GLY A 74 5.61 5.95 -16.39
CA GLY A 74 4.28 5.68 -15.84
C GLY A 74 4.30 5.35 -14.35
N ALA A 75 5.25 4.52 -13.91
CA ALA A 75 5.43 4.19 -12.50
C ALA A 75 5.81 5.40 -11.65
N THR A 76 6.71 6.26 -12.14
CA THR A 76 7.10 7.49 -11.42
C THR A 76 5.94 8.47 -11.28
N ILE A 77 5.12 8.65 -12.32
CA ILE A 77 3.92 9.49 -12.27
C ILE A 77 2.93 8.91 -11.25
N GLY A 78 2.71 7.60 -11.28
CA GLY A 78 1.86 6.92 -10.31
C GLY A 78 2.32 7.12 -8.86
N LEU A 79 3.62 7.03 -8.60
CA LEU A 79 4.18 7.29 -7.26
C LEU A 79 3.97 8.74 -6.81
N ILE A 80 4.14 9.72 -7.69
CA ILE A 80 3.89 11.14 -7.38
C ILE A 80 2.42 11.37 -6.99
N ILE A 81 1.48 10.78 -7.74
CA ILE A 81 0.05 10.85 -7.43
C ILE A 81 -0.24 10.25 -6.05
N VAL A 82 0.34 9.09 -5.75
CA VAL A 82 0.17 8.42 -4.44
C VAL A 82 0.72 9.28 -3.31
N ILE A 83 1.90 9.89 -3.46
CA ILE A 83 2.50 10.80 -2.47
C ILE A 83 1.56 11.97 -2.19
N GLN A 84 1.05 12.61 -3.25
CA GLN A 84 0.11 13.72 -3.12
C GLN A 84 -1.18 13.31 -2.39
N MET A 85 -1.74 12.13 -2.71
CA MET A 85 -2.96 11.64 -2.08
C MET A 85 -2.80 11.41 -0.58
N ILE A 86 -1.63 10.92 -0.13
CA ILE A 86 -1.33 10.72 1.29
C ILE A 86 -1.30 12.05 2.01
N ILE A 87 -0.55 13.02 1.46
CA ILE A 87 -0.38 14.34 2.07
C ILE A 87 -1.76 14.98 2.23
N VAL A 88 -2.59 14.99 1.18
CA VAL A 88 -3.95 15.53 1.24
C VAL A 88 -4.83 14.77 2.22
N SER A 89 -4.72 13.45 2.30
CA SER A 89 -5.53 12.66 3.22
C SER A 89 -5.18 12.92 4.68
N VAL A 90 -3.89 12.89 5.03
CA VAL A 90 -3.39 13.10 6.40
C VAL A 90 -3.64 14.53 6.86
N THR A 91 -3.28 15.52 6.04
CA THR A 91 -3.55 16.94 6.36
C THR A 91 -5.05 17.19 6.48
N GLY A 92 -5.87 16.57 5.63
CA GLY A 92 -7.32 16.66 5.69
C GLY A 92 -7.90 16.15 7.00
N VAL A 93 -7.38 15.05 7.56
CA VAL A 93 -7.83 14.52 8.87
C VAL A 93 -7.44 15.47 10.00
N ILE A 94 -6.19 15.95 10.00
CA ILE A 94 -5.70 16.89 11.02
C ILE A 94 -6.47 18.21 10.97
N ALA A 95 -6.75 18.73 9.77
CA ALA A 95 -7.54 19.95 9.59
C ALA A 95 -9.00 19.82 10.05
N THR A 96 -9.55 18.61 10.09
CA THR A 96 -10.93 18.40 10.57
C THR A 96 -11.00 18.18 12.08
N PHE A 97 -10.14 17.35 12.65
CA PHE A 97 -10.24 16.95 14.06
C PHE A 97 -9.23 17.62 15.00
N GLY A 98 -8.15 18.19 14.46
CA GLY A 98 -6.97 18.55 15.23
C GLY A 98 -6.16 17.32 15.67
N ILE A 99 -4.90 17.55 16.08
CA ILE A 99 -3.94 16.48 16.41
C ILE A 99 -4.42 15.64 17.60
N ASN A 100 -4.86 16.31 18.69
CA ASN A 100 -5.23 15.65 19.94
C ASN A 100 -6.38 14.64 19.75
N ARG A 101 -7.40 15.00 18.96
CA ARG A 101 -8.52 14.10 18.68
C ARG A 101 -8.14 13.05 17.65
N ALA A 102 -7.43 13.41 16.59
CA ALA A 102 -7.07 12.50 15.50
C ALA A 102 -6.31 11.24 15.97
N VAL A 103 -5.40 11.38 16.95
CA VAL A 103 -4.61 10.25 17.48
C VAL A 103 -5.45 9.26 18.30
N THR A 104 -6.56 9.72 18.89
CA THR A 104 -7.44 8.86 19.71
C THR A 104 -8.46 8.07 18.89
N LEU A 105 -8.70 8.47 17.63
CA LEU A 105 -9.67 7.84 16.76
C LEU A 105 -9.08 6.58 16.12
N ALA A 106 -9.80 5.45 16.22
CA ALA A 106 -9.40 4.20 15.56
C ALA A 106 -9.41 4.31 14.03
N TYR A 107 -10.40 5.01 13.46
CA TYR A 107 -10.56 5.21 12.02
C TYR A 107 -10.85 6.68 11.69
N PRO A 108 -9.83 7.57 11.80
CA PRO A 108 -10.03 9.01 11.68
C PRO A 108 -10.67 9.41 10.33
N LYS A 109 -10.26 8.74 9.25
CA LYS A 109 -10.77 9.04 7.90
C LYS A 109 -12.24 8.67 7.74
N LEU A 110 -12.67 7.53 8.31
CA LEU A 110 -14.07 7.11 8.24
C LEU A 110 -14.96 8.09 9.02
N MET A 111 -14.52 8.46 10.23
CA MET A 111 -15.20 9.45 11.07
C MET A 111 -15.29 10.82 10.37
N GLN A 112 -14.24 11.22 9.62
CA GLN A 112 -14.28 12.46 8.82
C GLN A 112 -15.44 12.47 7.82
N THR A 113 -15.77 11.30 7.26
CA THR A 113 -16.81 11.19 6.24
C THR A 113 -18.22 11.06 6.79
N GLN A 114 -18.36 10.64 8.04
CA GLN A 114 -19.63 10.65 8.76
C GLN A 114 -20.09 12.07 9.13
N LEU A 115 -19.18 13.06 9.12
CA LEU A 115 -19.54 14.46 9.32
C LEU A 115 -20.27 15.09 8.12
N VAL A 116 -20.16 14.46 6.95
CA VAL A 116 -20.76 14.96 5.72
C VAL A 116 -22.27 14.76 5.82
N SER A 117 -22.98 15.86 6.02
CA SER A 117 -24.43 15.93 5.87
C SER A 117 -24.73 17.03 4.87
N TYR A 118 -25.17 16.64 3.67
CA TYR A 118 -25.59 17.58 2.65
C TYR A 118 -27.12 17.55 2.52
N SER A 119 -27.76 18.64 2.94
CA SER A 119 -29.20 18.90 2.81
C SER A 119 -30.13 17.80 3.40
N GLY A 120 -29.65 17.03 4.38
CA GLY A 120 -30.43 15.96 5.03
C GLY A 120 -30.68 14.70 4.17
N PHE A 121 -30.12 14.62 2.96
CA PHE A 121 -30.34 13.49 2.03
C PHE A 121 -29.06 12.68 1.76
N LEU A 122 -27.89 13.33 1.75
CA LEU A 122 -26.59 12.67 1.69
C LEU A 122 -25.93 12.70 3.07
N GLU A 123 -26.39 11.83 3.97
CA GLU A 123 -25.78 11.60 5.29
C GLU A 123 -24.69 10.51 5.26
N SER A 124 -24.63 9.69 4.20
CA SER A 124 -23.75 8.51 4.15
C SER A 124 -22.46 8.77 3.37
N GLY A 125 -21.68 9.79 3.74
CA GLY A 125 -20.34 9.99 3.18
C GLY A 125 -19.40 8.80 3.40
N GLU A 126 -19.66 8.00 4.44
CA GLU A 126 -18.98 6.75 4.73
C GLU A 126 -19.13 5.68 3.64
N PHE A 127 -20.25 5.69 2.89
CA PHE A 127 -20.49 4.71 1.82
C PHE A 127 -19.41 4.79 0.74
N PHE A 128 -19.02 6.01 0.35
CA PHE A 128 -17.96 6.22 -0.63
C PHE A 128 -16.61 5.70 -0.14
N VAL A 129 -16.30 5.87 1.14
CA VAL A 129 -15.06 5.34 1.74
C VAL A 129 -15.07 3.83 1.81
N MET A 130 -16.20 3.22 2.20
CA MET A 130 -16.34 1.78 2.26
C MET A 130 -16.20 1.16 0.87
N LEU A 131 -16.86 1.75 -0.14
CA LEU A 131 -16.74 1.33 -1.54
C LEU A 131 -15.29 1.45 -2.02
N GLN A 132 -14.63 2.59 -1.75
CA GLN A 132 -13.25 2.84 -2.14
C GLN A 132 -12.28 1.86 -1.48
N MET A 133 -12.46 1.57 -0.19
CA MET A 133 -11.68 0.60 0.57
C MET A 133 -11.85 -0.81 0.01
N LEU A 134 -13.09 -1.28 -0.15
CA LEU A 134 -13.38 -2.61 -0.67
C LEU A 134 -12.82 -2.79 -2.09
N ALA A 135 -13.07 -1.82 -2.98
CA ALA A 135 -12.55 -1.84 -4.34
C ALA A 135 -11.01 -1.82 -4.36
N GLY A 136 -10.38 -0.99 -3.53
CA GLY A 136 -8.93 -0.89 -3.44
C GLY A 136 -8.27 -2.19 -2.96
N TRP A 137 -8.80 -2.79 -1.89
CA TRP A 137 -8.34 -4.07 -1.37
C TRP A 137 -8.57 -5.21 -2.37
N PHE A 138 -9.71 -5.21 -3.07
CA PHE A 138 -10.00 -6.18 -4.11
C PHE A 138 -9.02 -6.10 -5.28
N VAL A 139 -8.77 -4.90 -5.82
CA VAL A 139 -7.78 -4.70 -6.89
C VAL A 139 -6.39 -5.14 -6.43
N LYS A 140 -5.99 -4.76 -5.22
CA LYS A 140 -4.71 -5.19 -4.64
C LYS A 140 -4.61 -6.71 -4.57
N TYR A 141 -5.66 -7.37 -4.06
CA TYR A 141 -5.72 -8.83 -3.97
C TYR A 141 -5.58 -9.49 -5.35
N THR A 142 -6.36 -9.07 -6.35
CA THR A 142 -6.27 -9.63 -7.72
C THR A 142 -4.87 -9.46 -8.33
N LEU A 143 -4.24 -8.29 -8.16
CA LEU A 143 -2.88 -8.07 -8.64
C LEU A 143 -1.87 -8.95 -7.89
N THR A 144 -1.94 -9.02 -6.56
CA THR A 144 -1.03 -9.90 -5.80
C THR A 144 -1.16 -11.37 -6.21
N PHE A 145 -2.40 -11.82 -6.45
CA PHE A 145 -2.69 -13.18 -6.87
C PHE A 145 -2.13 -13.48 -8.26
N GLN A 146 -2.27 -12.56 -9.21
CA GLN A 146 -1.71 -12.73 -10.54
C GLN A 146 -0.18 -12.66 -10.55
N ALA A 147 0.43 -11.82 -9.71
CA ALA A 147 1.87 -11.78 -9.51
C ALA A 147 2.40 -13.12 -8.95
N LEU A 148 1.69 -13.70 -7.99
CA LEU A 148 1.99 -15.03 -7.44
C LEU A 148 1.94 -16.11 -8.53
N LEU A 149 0.90 -16.10 -9.37
CA LEU A 149 0.80 -17.05 -10.50
C LEU A 149 1.97 -16.94 -11.48
N TYR A 150 2.37 -15.71 -11.81
CA TYR A 150 3.52 -15.46 -12.69
C TYR A 150 4.81 -15.99 -12.08
N LEU A 151 5.01 -15.76 -10.78
CA LEU A 151 6.17 -16.22 -10.03
C LEU A 151 6.24 -17.75 -9.96
N LEU A 152 5.13 -18.44 -9.65
CA LEU A 152 5.06 -19.90 -9.63
C LEU A 152 5.36 -20.51 -11.01
N LYS A 153 4.87 -19.89 -12.08
CA LYS A 153 5.17 -20.32 -13.46
C LYS A 153 6.65 -20.14 -13.79
N HIS A 154 7.27 -19.05 -13.35
CA HIS A 154 8.70 -18.80 -13.53
C HIS A 154 9.56 -19.85 -12.80
N PHE A 155 9.13 -20.32 -11.62
CA PHE A 155 9.79 -21.41 -10.88
C PHE A 155 9.51 -22.82 -11.44
N ARG A 156 8.82 -22.94 -12.58
CA ARG A 156 8.50 -24.22 -13.25
C ARG A 156 7.83 -25.26 -12.33
N ILE A 157 6.99 -24.82 -11.40
CA ILE A 157 6.22 -25.73 -10.56
C ILE A 157 5.16 -26.43 -11.44
N GLU A 158 5.06 -27.75 -11.33
CA GLU A 158 4.06 -28.54 -12.07
C GLU A 158 2.64 -28.02 -11.84
N ASN A 159 1.84 -28.00 -12.91
CA ASN A 159 0.46 -27.47 -12.90
C ASN A 159 -0.42 -28.07 -11.78
N LYS A 160 -0.21 -29.34 -11.41
CA LYS A 160 -0.96 -30.01 -10.34
C LYS A 160 -0.56 -29.50 -8.95
N LYS A 161 0.75 -29.40 -8.67
CA LYS A 161 1.27 -28.86 -7.41
C LYS A 161 0.94 -27.38 -7.25
N GLN A 162 0.98 -26.61 -8.34
CA GLN A 162 0.58 -25.20 -8.37
C GLN A 162 -0.87 -25.01 -7.89
N ARG A 163 -1.82 -25.79 -8.40
CA ARG A 163 -3.24 -25.70 -7.96
C ARG A 163 -3.40 -26.00 -6.48
N VAL A 164 -2.71 -27.03 -5.97
CA VAL A 164 -2.75 -27.39 -4.55
C VAL A 164 -2.16 -26.26 -3.69
N THR A 165 -1.00 -25.71 -4.07
CA THR A 165 -0.38 -24.59 -3.34
C THR A 165 -1.31 -23.38 -3.26
N ILE A 166 -1.95 -23.02 -4.37
CA ILE A 166 -2.90 -21.91 -4.41
C ILE A 166 -4.10 -22.17 -3.52
N PHE A 167 -4.66 -23.38 -3.57
CA PHE A 167 -5.84 -23.74 -2.77
C PHE A 167 -5.54 -23.71 -1.28
N VAL A 168 -4.42 -24.30 -0.86
CA VAL A 168 -3.96 -24.30 0.54
C VAL A 168 -3.72 -22.87 1.03
N LEU A 169 -3.07 -22.03 0.21
CA LEU A 169 -2.82 -20.63 0.58
C LEU A 169 -4.13 -19.85 0.76
N ASN A 170 -5.11 -20.04 -0.13
CA ASN A 170 -6.43 -19.40 0.02
C ASN A 170 -7.14 -19.81 1.31
N ILE A 171 -7.11 -21.10 1.67
CA ILE A 171 -7.70 -21.59 2.92
C ILE A 171 -7.02 -20.95 4.14
N ILE A 172 -5.69 -20.92 4.15
CA ILE A 172 -4.92 -20.31 5.25
C ILE A 172 -5.29 -18.82 5.39
N VAL A 173 -5.31 -18.09 4.28
CA VAL A 173 -5.71 -16.67 4.28
C VAL A 173 -7.13 -16.51 4.79
N MET A 174 -8.07 -17.36 4.38
CA MET A 174 -9.46 -17.32 4.85
C MET A 174 -9.56 -17.53 6.37
N ILE A 175 -8.85 -18.51 6.92
CA ILE A 175 -8.84 -18.78 8.37
C ILE A 175 -8.29 -17.57 9.14
N ILE A 176 -7.19 -16.98 8.67
CA ILE A 176 -6.58 -15.79 9.28
C ILE A 176 -7.56 -14.61 9.23
N CYS A 177 -8.20 -14.37 8.09
CA CYS A 177 -9.19 -13.30 7.94
C CYS A 177 -10.38 -13.47 8.90
N LEU A 178 -10.93 -14.67 9.04
CA LEU A 178 -12.03 -14.95 9.97
C LEU A 178 -11.60 -14.74 11.44
N PHE A 179 -10.38 -15.14 11.78
CA PHE A 179 -9.85 -14.93 13.13
C PHE A 179 -9.65 -13.44 13.43
N MET A 180 -9.15 -12.66 12.47
CA MET A 180 -8.99 -11.20 12.59
C MET A 180 -10.34 -10.47 12.66
N ALA A 181 -11.33 -10.88 11.87
CA ALA A 181 -12.64 -10.25 11.80
C ALA A 181 -13.44 -10.34 13.11
N LYS A 182 -13.19 -11.38 13.93
CA LYS A 182 -13.91 -11.59 15.19
C LYS A 182 -13.64 -10.54 16.27
N ASN A 183 -12.50 -9.85 16.24
CA ASN A 183 -12.12 -8.92 17.30
C ASN A 183 -11.36 -7.69 16.77
N THR A 184 -12.07 -6.57 16.72
CA THR A 184 -11.54 -5.29 16.22
C THR A 184 -10.36 -4.77 17.03
N TYR A 185 -10.33 -4.98 18.36
CA TYR A 185 -9.20 -4.55 19.19
C TYR A 185 -7.92 -5.32 18.84
N LYS A 186 -8.04 -6.64 18.65
CA LYS A 186 -6.89 -7.46 18.21
C LYS A 186 -6.41 -7.04 16.82
N LEU A 187 -7.33 -6.74 15.91
CA LEU A 187 -7.00 -6.24 14.57
C LEU A 187 -6.18 -4.95 14.65
N LEU A 188 -6.65 -3.95 15.41
CA LEU A 188 -5.96 -2.67 15.57
C LEU A 188 -4.59 -2.82 16.26
N TYR A 189 -4.47 -3.74 17.21
CA TYR A 189 -3.18 -4.05 17.85
C TYR A 189 -2.18 -4.65 16.86
N ILE A 190 -2.61 -5.63 16.05
CA ILE A 190 -1.75 -6.28 15.04
C ILE A 190 -1.38 -5.29 13.93
N LEU A 191 -2.27 -4.36 13.58
CA LEU A 191 -2.02 -3.35 12.57
C LEU A 191 -0.84 -2.43 12.92
N LYS A 192 -0.50 -2.26 14.21
CA LYS A 192 0.70 -1.53 14.64
C LYS A 192 2.00 -2.22 14.21
N PHE A 193 2.03 -3.55 14.17
CA PHE A 193 3.20 -4.33 13.76
C PHE A 193 3.29 -4.53 12.25
N TYR A 194 2.17 -4.33 11.56
CA TYR A 194 2.04 -4.58 10.12
C TYR A 194 3.05 -3.80 9.24
N PRO A 195 3.33 -2.50 9.47
CA PRO A 195 4.35 -1.76 8.72
C PRO A 195 5.73 -2.43 8.77
N TYR A 196 6.12 -2.94 9.94
CA TYR A 196 7.42 -3.58 10.16
C TYR A 196 7.52 -4.92 9.43
N ILE A 197 6.45 -5.72 9.44
CA ILE A 197 6.38 -6.98 8.69
C ILE A 197 6.56 -6.70 7.19
N TYR A 198 5.89 -5.68 6.68
CA TYR A 198 6.00 -5.28 5.27
C TYR A 198 7.38 -4.77 4.90
N LEU A 199 7.99 -3.97 5.78
CA LEU A 199 9.35 -3.49 5.60
C LEU A 199 10.34 -4.65 5.49
N VAL A 200 10.25 -5.62 6.40
CA VAL A 200 11.14 -6.78 6.37
C VAL A 200 10.91 -7.60 5.09
N SER A 201 9.65 -7.87 4.75
CA SER A 201 9.28 -8.78 3.68
C SER A 201 9.55 -8.23 2.28
N PHE A 202 9.25 -6.95 2.05
CA PHE A 202 9.31 -6.34 0.71
C PHE A 202 10.53 -5.45 0.46
N ILE A 203 11.24 -5.02 1.52
CA ILE A 203 12.40 -4.14 1.37
C ILE A 203 13.67 -4.86 1.84
N ILE A 204 13.74 -5.28 3.10
CA ILE A 204 14.97 -5.87 3.67
C ILE A 204 15.34 -7.18 2.97
N ILE A 205 14.41 -8.14 2.88
CA ILE A 205 14.73 -9.45 2.28
C ILE A 205 15.20 -9.30 0.82
N PRO A 206 14.48 -8.59 -0.07
CA PRO A 206 14.95 -8.37 -1.44
C PRO A 206 16.28 -7.62 -1.51
N PHE A 207 16.50 -6.64 -0.64
CA PHE A 207 17.76 -5.89 -0.59
C PHE A 207 18.95 -6.78 -0.22
N ILE A 208 18.79 -7.67 0.78
CA ILE A 208 19.80 -8.66 1.17
C ILE A 208 20.10 -9.60 0.01
N ILE A 209 19.07 -10.18 -0.62
CA ILE A 209 19.22 -11.10 -1.75
C ILE A 209 19.95 -10.42 -2.92
N PHE A 210 19.56 -9.19 -3.25
CA PHE A 210 20.20 -8.42 -4.33
C PHE A 210 21.67 -8.12 -4.03
N THR A 211 21.99 -7.76 -2.78
CA THR A 211 23.36 -7.51 -2.33
C THR A 211 24.23 -8.77 -2.46
N ILE A 212 23.72 -9.92 -2.00
CA ILE A 212 24.40 -11.21 -2.14
C ILE A 212 24.61 -11.56 -3.61
N ALA A 213 23.61 -11.35 -4.47
CA ALA A 213 23.71 -11.61 -5.90
C ALA A 213 24.76 -10.73 -6.59
N LEU A 214 24.84 -9.44 -6.24
CA LEU A 214 25.86 -8.52 -6.76
C LEU A 214 27.28 -8.93 -6.34
N ILE A 215 27.46 -9.30 -5.07
CA ILE A 215 28.76 -9.75 -4.55
C ILE A 215 29.18 -11.04 -5.28
N LYS A 216 28.27 -12.01 -5.42
CA LYS A 216 28.54 -13.27 -6.14
C LYS A 216 28.88 -13.03 -7.63
N ASN A 217 28.23 -12.08 -8.28
CA ASN A 217 28.51 -11.73 -9.67
C ASN A 217 29.85 -11.00 -9.83
N LYS A 218 30.25 -10.15 -8.87
CA LYS A 218 31.60 -9.56 -8.86
C LYS A 218 32.68 -10.62 -8.66
N ILE A 219 32.45 -11.61 -7.79
CA ILE A 219 33.41 -12.70 -7.54
C ILE A 219 33.57 -13.59 -8.79
N LYS A 220 32.49 -13.87 -9.53
CA LYS A 220 32.54 -14.58 -10.82
C LYS A 220 33.08 -13.74 -11.99
N GLY A 221 33.26 -12.43 -11.81
CA GLY A 221 33.73 -11.50 -12.84
C GLY A 221 35.26 -11.32 -12.92
N SER A 222 36.06 -12.14 -12.22
CA SER A 222 37.52 -12.19 -12.40
C SER A 222 37.87 -13.14 -13.57
N PRO A 223 38.79 -12.78 -14.47
CA PRO A 223 38.67 -13.03 -15.90
C PRO A 223 39.11 -14.44 -16.31
N CYS A 224 38.25 -15.17 -17.02
CA CYS A 224 38.73 -16.21 -17.93
C CYS A 224 39.11 -15.53 -19.27
N LYS A 225 40.33 -14.98 -19.31
CA LYS A 225 41.01 -14.59 -20.54
C LYS A 225 41.57 -15.85 -21.22
N SER A 226 41.25 -16.02 -22.50
CA SER A 226 42.01 -16.75 -23.53
C SER A 226 42.18 -18.28 -23.38
N LYS A 227 41.61 -19.02 -24.34
CA LYS A 227 42.33 -19.89 -25.30
C LYS A 227 41.33 -20.32 -26.39
N ARG A 228 41.51 -19.80 -27.61
CA ARG A 228 42.11 -20.43 -28.81
C ARG A 228 41.03 -21.15 -29.64
N ASP A 229 40.76 -20.60 -30.82
CA ASP A 229 41.28 -21.09 -32.12
C ASP A 229 40.53 -22.35 -32.55
#